data_AF-A0A432V484-F1
#
_entry.id   AF-A0A432V484-F1
#
_cell.length_a   1.000
_cell.length_b   1.000
_cell.length_c   1.000
_cell.angle_alpha   90.00
_cell.angle_beta   90.00
_cell.angle_gamma   90.00
#
_symmetry.space_group_name_H-M   'P 1'
#
loop_
_entity.id
_entity.type
_entity.pdbx_description
1 polymer ?
#
loop_
_entity_poly.entity_id
_entity_poly.type
_entity_poly.pdbx_seq_one_letter_code
_entity_poly.pdbx_strand_id
1 'polypeptide(L)'
;MHEAPRHLVQRANPASQRFALLPLQGRATPTFRKFAALHFSVEIIGSVAAFITTFCWLPQILKIRRQKKADDISLLTTGALATGIFLWLLYGLLIGSWPLIMANMVSFLFIATIVGLKLRYR
;
A
#
# COMPACT_ATOMS: atom_id res chain seq x y z
N MET A 1 -7.10 43.18 -66.50
CA MET A 1 -8.30 42.70 -65.78
C MET A 1 -8.91 41.56 -66.59
N HIS A 2 -8.72 40.32 -66.18
CA HIS A 2 -9.30 39.14 -66.85
C HIS A 2 -9.94 38.26 -65.76
N GLU A 3 -11.27 38.25 -65.70
CA GLU A 3 -12.03 37.48 -64.71
C GLU A 3 -11.95 35.98 -65.02
N ALA A 4 -11.62 35.18 -64.01
CA ALA A 4 -11.63 33.71 -64.11
C ALA A 4 -13.08 33.18 -64.13
N PRO A 5 -13.37 32.12 -64.92
CA PRO A 5 -14.75 31.71 -65.21
C PRO A 5 -15.41 30.95 -64.05
N ARG A 6 -16.63 31.38 -63.69
CA ARG A 6 -17.42 30.99 -62.50
C ARG A 6 -18.04 29.58 -62.52
N HIS A 7 -17.48 28.62 -63.25
CA HIS A 7 -18.00 27.24 -63.32
C HIS A 7 -17.21 26.24 -62.47
N LEU A 8 -16.11 26.65 -61.84
CA LEU A 8 -15.30 25.81 -60.93
C LEU A 8 -15.74 25.86 -59.46
N VAL A 9 -16.93 26.42 -59.15
CA VAL A 9 -17.41 26.57 -57.76
C VAL A 9 -18.37 25.44 -57.34
N GLN A 10 -18.62 24.42 -58.17
CA GLN A 10 -19.71 23.48 -57.88
C GLN A 10 -19.39 22.00 -58.15
N ARG A 11 -18.35 21.46 -57.50
CA ARG A 11 -18.25 20.02 -57.21
C ARG A 11 -17.53 19.76 -55.87
N ALA A 12 -18.12 20.24 -54.77
CA ALA A 12 -17.77 19.70 -53.46
C ALA A 12 -18.40 18.30 -53.33
N ASN A 13 -17.56 17.27 -53.42
CA ASN A 13 -17.96 15.87 -53.30
C ASN A 13 -18.55 15.59 -51.90
N PRO A 14 -19.77 15.03 -51.76
CA PRO A 14 -20.31 14.70 -50.44
C PRO A 14 -19.49 13.64 -49.68
N ALA A 15 -18.63 12.88 -50.37
CA ALA A 15 -17.73 11.92 -49.73
C ALA A 15 -16.57 12.60 -48.98
N SER A 16 -16.10 13.78 -49.41
CA SER A 16 -15.03 14.50 -48.70
C SER A 16 -15.54 15.21 -47.44
N GLN A 17 -16.84 15.47 -47.34
CA GLN A 17 -17.45 16.05 -46.14
C GLN A 17 -17.72 15.00 -45.05
N ARG A 18 -17.92 13.73 -45.42
CA ARG A 18 -18.09 12.62 -44.46
C ARG A 18 -16.83 12.34 -43.64
N PHE A 19 -15.65 12.61 -44.20
CA PHE A 19 -14.38 12.46 -43.49
C PHE A 19 -14.09 13.62 -42.52
N ALA A 20 -14.74 14.77 -42.68
CA ALA A 20 -14.56 15.95 -41.84
C ALA A 20 -15.50 15.99 -40.61
N LEU A 21 -16.46 15.05 -40.53
CA LEU A 21 -17.44 14.94 -39.43
C LEU A 21 -17.19 13.72 -38.55
N LEU A 22 -16.00 13.12 -38.57
CA LEU A 22 -15.61 12.20 -37.50
C LEU A 22 -15.36 13.07 -36.26
N PRO A 23 -16.21 13.01 -35.22
CA PRO A 23 -15.86 13.67 -33.98
C PRO A 23 -14.55 13.04 -33.54
N LEU A 24 -13.51 13.85 -33.40
CA LEU A 24 -12.34 13.47 -32.61
C LEU A 24 -12.84 13.33 -31.18
N GLN A 25 -13.50 12.21 -30.90
CA GLN A 25 -13.81 11.77 -29.55
C GLN A 25 -12.46 11.59 -28.88
N GLY A 26 -11.96 12.66 -28.27
CA GLY A 26 -10.92 12.63 -27.28
C GLY A 26 -11.45 11.77 -26.15
N ARG A 27 -11.20 10.47 -26.23
CA ARG A 27 -11.31 9.55 -25.12
C ARG A 27 -10.38 10.13 -24.06
N ALA A 28 -10.93 10.83 -23.08
CA ALA A 28 -10.21 11.19 -21.88
C ALA A 28 -9.61 9.88 -21.35
N THR A 29 -8.28 9.78 -21.42
CA THR A 29 -7.54 8.56 -21.09
C THR A 29 -7.88 8.20 -19.64
N PRO A 30 -8.51 7.05 -19.36
CA PRO A 30 -8.92 6.67 -18.00
C PRO A 30 -7.72 6.34 -17.08
N THR A 31 -6.52 6.51 -17.59
CA THR A 31 -5.24 6.16 -16.99
C THR A 31 -5.01 6.87 -15.65
N PHE A 32 -5.26 8.19 -15.55
CA PHE A 32 -4.97 8.93 -14.32
C PHE A 32 -5.86 8.53 -13.13
N ARG A 33 -7.16 8.28 -13.37
CA ARG A 33 -8.09 7.84 -12.31
C ARG A 33 -7.74 6.45 -11.79
N LYS A 34 -7.27 5.54 -12.66
CA LYS A 34 -6.81 4.21 -12.25
C LYS A 34 -5.56 4.28 -11.38
N PHE A 35 -4.59 5.14 -11.70
CA PHE A 35 -3.38 5.32 -10.90
C PHE A 35 -3.68 5.89 -9.50
N ALA A 36 -4.54 6.92 -9.42
CA ALA A 36 -4.93 7.50 -8.13
C ALA A 36 -5.72 6.51 -7.25
N ALA A 37 -6.68 5.77 -7.83
CA ALA A 37 -7.45 4.77 -7.10
C ALA A 37 -6.61 3.55 -6.65
N LEU A 38 -5.62 3.16 -7.45
CA LEU A 38 -4.66 2.11 -7.08
C LEU A 38 -3.80 2.57 -5.89
N HIS A 39 -3.32 3.81 -5.92
CA HIS A 39 -2.57 4.41 -4.79
C HIS A 39 -3.38 4.38 -3.49
N PHE A 40 -4.64 4.83 -3.52
CA PHE A 40 -5.47 4.86 -2.31
C PHE A 40 -5.72 3.46 -1.72
N SER A 41 -5.98 2.47 -2.59
CA SER A 41 -6.19 1.09 -2.15
C SER A 41 -4.95 0.49 -1.51
N VAL A 42 -3.76 0.77 -2.06
CA VAL A 42 -2.48 0.29 -1.54
C VAL A 42 -2.19 0.86 -0.14
N GLU A 43 -2.40 2.16 0.06
CA GLU A 43 -2.18 2.82 1.36
C GLU A 43 -3.11 2.28 2.45
N ILE A 44 -4.39 2.01 2.12
CA ILE A 44 -5.33 1.41 3.07
C ILE A 44 -4.88 0.01 3.46
N ILE A 45 -4.55 -0.84 2.47
CA ILE A 45 -4.12 -2.22 2.74
C ILE A 45 -2.85 -2.20 3.60
N GLY A 46 -1.88 -1.35 3.27
CA GLY A 46 -0.65 -1.19 4.04
C GLY A 46 -0.92 -0.72 5.48
N SER A 47 -1.78 0.27 5.65
CA SER A 47 -2.15 0.81 6.97
C SER A 47 -2.87 -0.22 7.84
N VAL A 48 -3.84 -0.94 7.27
CA VAL A 48 -4.57 -2.00 7.96
C VAL A 48 -3.64 -3.17 8.30
N ALA A 49 -2.76 -3.56 7.38
CA ALA A 49 -1.77 -4.60 7.64
C ALA A 49 -0.82 -4.21 8.78
N ALA A 50 -0.30 -2.98 8.77
CA ALA A 50 0.56 -2.46 9.84
C ALA A 50 -0.17 -2.44 11.19
N PHE A 51 -1.44 -2.00 11.22
CA PHE A 51 -2.24 -2.00 12.43
C PHE A 51 -2.47 -3.42 12.97
N ILE A 52 -2.94 -4.34 12.13
CA ILE A 52 -3.24 -5.71 12.55
C ILE A 52 -1.98 -6.41 13.06
N THR A 53 -0.88 -6.36 12.30
CA THR A 53 0.38 -7.05 12.66
C THR A 53 1.04 -6.49 13.91
N THR A 54 0.86 -5.20 14.18
CA THR A 54 1.37 -4.56 15.40
C THR A 54 0.51 -4.93 16.62
N PHE A 55 -0.81 -4.78 16.53
CA PHE A 55 -1.70 -4.93 17.69
C PHE A 55 -2.16 -6.37 17.97
N CYS A 56 -1.91 -7.33 17.06
CA CYS A 56 -2.31 -8.73 17.28
C CYS A 56 -1.64 -9.38 18.50
N TRP A 57 -0.54 -8.82 19.01
CA TRP A 57 0.18 -9.30 20.19
C TRP A 57 -0.44 -8.84 21.51
N LEU A 58 -1.27 -7.79 21.49
CA LEU A 58 -1.87 -7.23 22.69
C LEU A 58 -2.78 -8.23 23.42
N PRO A 59 -3.68 -8.98 22.76
CA PRO A 59 -4.46 -10.05 23.41
C PRO A 59 -3.57 -11.10 24.09
N GLN A 60 -2.43 -11.43 23.49
CA GLN A 60 -1.50 -12.41 24.06
C GLN A 60 -0.85 -11.89 25.34
N ILE A 61 -0.42 -10.63 25.36
CA ILE A 61 0.11 -9.96 26.56
C ILE A 61 -0.94 -9.98 27.68
N LEU A 62 -2.17 -9.58 27.37
CA LEU A 62 -3.27 -9.54 28.33
C LEU A 62 -3.60 -10.93 28.88
N LYS A 63 -3.60 -11.96 28.03
CA LYS A 63 -3.82 -13.36 28.43
C LYS A 63 -2.79 -13.81 29.47
N ILE A 64 -1.50 -13.62 29.20
CA ILE A 64 -0.42 -13.99 30.14
C ILE A 64 -0.53 -13.20 31.45
N ARG A 65 -0.80 -11.89 31.35
CA ARG A 65 -0.95 -11.01 32.53
C ARG A 65 -2.11 -11.43 33.42
N ARG A 66 -3.22 -11.90 32.84
CA ARG A 66 -4.41 -12.38 33.56
C ARG A 66 -4.20 -13.77 34.14
N GLN A 67 -3.66 -14.70 33.37
CA GLN A 67 -3.49 -16.10 33.77
C GLN A 67 -2.27 -16.33 34.65
N LYS A 68 -1.31 -15.40 34.66
CA LYS A 68 -0.03 -15.52 35.40
C LYS A 68 0.73 -16.81 35.06
N LYS A 69 0.53 -17.32 33.85
CA LYS A 69 1.14 -18.54 33.31
C LYS A 69 1.50 -18.32 31.85
N ALA A 70 2.62 -18.89 31.43
CA ALA A 70 3.11 -18.78 30.05
C ALA A 70 3.65 -20.11 29.52
N ASP A 71 3.37 -21.24 30.19
CA ASP A 71 3.94 -22.57 29.97
C ASP A 71 3.84 -22.99 28.50
N ASP A 72 2.68 -22.78 27.89
CA ASP A 72 2.36 -23.13 26.49
C ASP A 72 3.10 -22.30 25.44
N ILE A 73 3.79 -21.21 25.84
CA ILE A 73 4.50 -20.32 24.93
C ILE A 73 5.95 -20.78 24.82
N SER A 74 6.37 -21.16 23.61
CA SER A 74 7.77 -21.49 23.33
C SER A 74 8.67 -20.25 23.44
N LEU A 75 9.66 -20.32 24.33
CA LEU A 75 10.66 -19.27 24.49
C LEU A 75 11.56 -19.17 23.24
N LEU A 76 11.86 -20.30 22.60
CA LEU A 76 12.67 -20.31 21.38
C LEU A 76 11.95 -19.59 20.25
N THR A 77 10.67 -19.89 20.03
CA THR A 77 9.88 -19.30 18.94
C THR A 77 9.69 -17.80 19.16
N THR A 78 9.30 -17.40 20.37
CA THR A 78 9.08 -15.98 20.69
C THR A 78 10.39 -15.19 20.73
N GLY A 79 11.49 -15.79 21.20
CA GLY A 79 12.82 -15.18 21.19
C GLY A 79 13.39 -15.03 19.78
N ALA A 80 13.21 -16.03 18.91
CA ALA A 80 13.59 -15.93 17.50
C ALA A 80 12.81 -14.83 16.78
N LEU A 81 11.50 -14.73 17.04
CA LEU A 81 10.68 -13.64 16.48
C LEU A 81 11.13 -12.27 16.98
N ALA A 82 11.42 -12.13 18.29
CA ALA A 82 11.95 -10.89 18.86
C ALA A 82 13.24 -10.47 18.15
N THR A 83 14.14 -11.42 17.94
CA THR A 83 15.43 -11.21 17.25
C THR A 83 15.21 -10.79 15.80
N GLY A 84 14.33 -11.48 15.07
CA GLY A 84 14.01 -11.15 13.68
C GLY A 84 13.43 -9.74 13.53
N ILE A 85 12.48 -9.35 14.38
CA ILE A 85 11.90 -7.99 14.36
C ILE A 85 12.96 -6.93 14.71
N PHE A 86 13.84 -7.22 15.67
CA PHE A 86 14.95 -6.34 16.00
C PHE A 86 15.91 -6.15 14.81
N LEU A 87 16.23 -7.23 14.09
CA LEU A 87 17.05 -7.14 12.87
C LEU A 87 16.33 -6.34 11.77
N TRP A 88 15.01 -6.48 11.61
CA TRP A 88 14.22 -5.66 10.70
C TRP A 88 14.20 -4.18 11.09
N LEU A 89 14.15 -3.87 12.39
CA LEU A 89 14.26 -2.51 12.90
C LEU A 89 15.64 -1.91 12.59
N LEU A 90 16.71 -2.66 12.85
CA LEU A 90 18.09 -2.24 12.49
C LEU A 90 18.23 -2.04 10.99
N TYR A 91 17.72 -2.98 10.19
CA TYR A 91 17.69 -2.86 8.75
C TYR A 91 16.96 -1.59 8.29
N GLY A 92 15.79 -1.31 8.86
CA GLY A 92 15.02 -0.10 8.59
C GLY A 92 15.80 1.19 8.92
N LEU A 93 16.53 1.21 10.02
CA LEU A 93 17.43 2.30 10.40
C LEU A 93 18.55 2.49 9.36
N LEU A 94 19.18 1.40 8.93
CA LEU A 94 20.27 1.43 7.95
C LEU A 94 19.83 1.98 6.59
N ILE A 95 18.59 1.70 6.16
CA ILE A 95 18.03 2.20 4.89
C ILE A 95 17.24 3.51 5.05
N GLY A 96 17.14 4.07 6.25
CA GLY A 96 16.40 5.30 6.53
C GLY A 96 14.88 5.21 6.31
N SER A 97 14.28 4.01 6.40
CA SER A 97 12.87 3.78 6.11
C SER A 97 11.98 3.98 7.35
N TRP A 98 11.49 5.21 7.55
CA TRP A 98 10.61 5.57 8.67
C TRP A 98 9.40 4.63 8.88
N PRO A 99 8.63 4.21 7.85
CA PRO A 99 7.51 3.31 8.07
C PRO A 99 7.92 1.95 8.65
N LEU A 100 9.04 1.40 8.15
CA LEU A 100 9.58 0.12 8.60
C LEU A 100 10.14 0.20 10.02
N ILE A 101 10.80 1.32 10.35
CA ILE A 101 11.29 1.60 11.70
C ILE A 101 10.12 1.66 12.68
N MET A 102 9.09 2.47 12.39
CA MET A 102 7.96 2.68 13.31
C MET A 102 7.17 1.39 13.54
N ALA A 103 6.87 0.64 12.47
CA ALA A 103 6.13 -0.61 12.58
C ALA A 103 6.89 -1.67 13.40
N ASN A 104 8.19 -1.86 13.14
CA ASN A 104 8.99 -2.86 13.85
C ASN A 104 9.32 -2.43 15.28
N MET A 105 9.48 -1.13 15.56
CA MET A 105 9.71 -0.64 16.92
C MET A 105 8.54 -0.98 17.84
N VAL A 106 7.30 -0.69 17.44
CA VAL A 106 6.12 -1.00 18.27
C VAL A 106 5.93 -2.51 18.41
N SER A 107 6.10 -3.26 17.32
CA SER A 107 6.01 -4.72 17.33
C SER A 107 7.05 -5.36 18.25
N PHE A 108 8.29 -4.85 18.23
CA PHE A 108 9.37 -5.30 19.09
C PHE A 108 9.03 -5.10 20.57
N LEU A 109 8.46 -3.97 20.95
CA LEU A 109 8.04 -3.71 22.34
C LEU A 109 7.01 -4.73 22.83
N PHE A 110 6.03 -5.08 22.01
CA PHE A 110 5.05 -6.10 22.36
C PHE A 110 5.67 -7.49 22.50
N ILE A 111 6.49 -7.90 21.53
CA ILE A 111 7.14 -9.22 21.58
C ILE A 111 8.14 -9.30 22.74
N ALA A 112 8.94 -8.27 22.99
CA ALA A 112 9.84 -8.19 24.13
C ALA A 112 9.07 -8.29 25.46
N THR A 113 7.90 -7.66 25.54
CA THR A 113 7.00 -7.80 26.70
C THR A 113 6.54 -9.25 26.87
N ILE A 114 6.15 -9.93 25.79
CA ILE A 114 5.76 -11.36 25.84
C ILE A 114 6.91 -12.22 26.33
N VAL A 115 8.14 -12.01 25.81
CA VAL A 115 9.33 -12.75 26.26
C VAL A 115 9.60 -12.48 27.74
N GLY A 116 9.56 -11.21 28.18
CA GLY A 116 9.74 -10.86 29.59
C GLY A 116 8.69 -11.49 30.51
N LEU A 117 7.42 -11.53 30.07
CA LEU A 117 6.35 -12.21 30.80
C LEU A 117 6.54 -13.73 30.83
N LYS A 118 6.97 -14.34 29.72
CA LYS A 118 7.31 -15.77 29.67
C LYS A 118 8.44 -16.12 30.63
N LEU A 119 9.46 -15.26 30.74
CA LEU A 119 10.58 -15.46 31.68
C LEU A 119 10.15 -15.29 33.15
N ARG A 120 9.18 -14.43 33.42
CA ARG A 120 8.66 -14.19 34.77
C ARG A 120 7.69 -15.27 35.26
N TYR A 121 6.83 -15.76 34.37
CA TYR A 121 5.77 -16.73 34.67
C TYR A 121 6.06 -18.09 34.04
N ARG A 122 7.35 -18.49 34.08
CA ARG A 122 7.82 -19.78 33.57
C ARG A 122 7.14 -20.96 34.24
#